data_AF-A0A4P6EBH9-F1
#
_entry.id   AF-A0A4P6EBH9-F1
#
_cell.length_a   1.000
_cell.length_b   1.000
_cell.length_c   1.000
_cell.angle_alpha   90.00
_cell.angle_beta   90.00
_cell.angle_gamma   90.00
#
_symmetry.space_group_name_H-M   'P 1'
#
loop_
_entity.id
_entity.type
_entity.pdbx_description
1 polymer ?
#
loop_
_entity_poly.entity_id
_entity_poly.type
_entity_poly.pdbx_seq_one_letter_code
_entity_poly.pdbx_strand_id
1 'polypeptide(L)'
;MRIHGGDLPRAHLRAEAAKALHEAGFIERAITVAHEGMSVPGGDFQQQECGELWAELVTASGAKDAAAAASTVFDRWPTAANARRWEHATGGDWPTHREAAIERMRQKAWELIAYLLDAGDVARAWSEALLAAEEGRSLLAEQWDDLVARYAKIDPVAVLPVMAQLIDDRLVEANTRVYPGAVRRMRELRKAALAAGRPEFAGEYLAELRARYARRPALIAKMDAARV
;
A
#
# COMPACT_ATOMS: atom_id res chain seq x y z
N MET A 1 -1.07 27.36 35.47
CA MET A 1 -1.01 26.11 34.67
C MET A 1 -1.74 26.36 33.35
N ARG A 2 -0.99 26.74 32.32
CA ARG A 2 -1.40 26.80 30.91
C ARG A 2 -0.19 26.35 30.11
N ILE A 3 -0.31 25.24 29.42
CA ILE A 3 0.68 24.69 28.50
C ILE A 3 0.03 24.85 27.13
N HIS A 4 0.49 25.77 26.28
CA HIS A 4 0.23 25.74 24.83
C HIS A 4 1.21 26.67 24.07
N GLY A 5 1.95 26.07 23.13
CA GLY A 5 2.04 26.61 21.76
C GLY A 5 3.29 27.38 21.36
N GLY A 6 4.48 26.77 21.31
CA GLY A 6 5.64 27.47 20.73
C GLY A 6 6.95 26.73 20.41
N ASP A 7 7.06 25.40 20.48
CA ASP A 7 8.39 24.76 20.29
C ASP A 7 8.38 23.48 19.42
N LEU A 8 7.82 23.52 18.21
CA LEU A 8 8.06 22.50 17.18
C LEU A 8 7.94 23.10 15.77
N PRO A 9 9.08 23.44 15.14
CA PRO A 9 9.45 22.80 13.87
C PRO A 9 10.97 22.61 13.72
N ARG A 10 11.61 21.81 14.58
CA ARG A 10 13.08 21.59 14.48
C ARG A 10 13.46 20.70 13.29
N ALA A 11 12.72 19.62 13.03
CA ALA A 11 13.04 18.68 11.94
C ALA A 11 12.87 19.31 10.54
N HIS A 12 11.78 20.04 10.26
CA HIS A 12 11.60 20.69 8.96
C HIS A 12 12.71 21.70 8.64
N LEU A 13 13.08 22.54 9.63
CA LEU A 13 14.20 23.47 9.49
C LEU A 13 15.52 22.74 9.21
N ARG A 14 15.69 21.50 9.68
CA ARG A 14 16.87 20.68 9.38
C ARG A 14 16.85 20.17 7.94
N ALA A 15 15.71 19.73 7.42
CA ALA A 15 15.61 19.31 6.02
C ALA A 15 15.90 20.48 5.07
N GLU A 16 15.32 21.66 5.33
CA GLU A 16 15.60 22.88 4.55
C GLU A 16 17.06 23.32 4.67
N ALA A 17 17.63 23.33 5.87
CA ALA A 17 19.03 23.68 6.07
C ALA A 17 19.98 22.70 5.36
N ALA A 18 19.69 21.39 5.39
CA ALA A 18 20.47 20.39 4.67
C ALA A 18 20.43 20.62 3.15
N LYS A 19 19.24 20.91 2.59
CA LYS A 19 19.10 21.26 1.16
C LYS A 19 19.93 22.50 0.80
N ALA A 20 19.80 23.57 1.58
CA ALA A 20 20.54 24.81 1.34
C ALA A 20 22.07 24.61 1.43
N LEU A 21 22.53 23.79 2.38
CA LEU A 21 23.95 23.42 2.51
C LEU A 21 24.45 22.61 1.31
N HIS A 22 23.65 21.69 0.80
CA HIS A 22 23.98 20.90 -0.38
C HIS A 22 24.09 21.78 -1.63
N GLU A 23 23.12 22.66 -1.86
CA GLU A 23 23.12 23.63 -2.96
C GLU A 23 24.33 24.58 -2.90
N ALA A 24 24.77 24.94 -1.70
CA ALA A 24 25.96 25.75 -1.47
C ALA A 24 27.29 24.95 -1.55
N GLY A 25 27.25 23.65 -1.86
CA GLY A 25 28.43 22.80 -2.02
C GLY A 25 29.01 22.23 -0.72
N PHE A 26 28.37 22.46 0.45
CA PHE A 26 28.81 21.94 1.74
C PHE A 26 28.28 20.51 2.00
N ILE A 27 28.68 19.55 1.15
CA ILE A 27 28.14 18.19 1.10
C ILE A 27 28.15 17.46 2.45
N GLU A 28 29.32 17.37 3.11
CA GLU A 28 29.45 16.68 4.41
C GLU A 28 28.56 17.30 5.50
N ARG A 29 28.42 18.63 5.47
CA ARG A 29 27.60 19.35 6.43
C ARG A 29 26.12 19.11 6.16
N ALA A 30 25.71 19.07 4.89
CA ALA A 30 24.35 18.72 4.49
C ALA A 30 23.96 17.31 4.97
N ILE A 31 24.83 16.32 4.74
CA ILE A 31 24.64 14.93 5.20
C ILE A 31 24.45 14.89 6.73
N THR A 32 25.35 15.54 7.48
CA THR A 32 25.28 15.60 8.94
C THR A 32 23.97 16.21 9.42
N VAL A 33 23.57 17.36 8.85
CA VAL A 33 22.36 18.08 9.27
C VAL A 33 21.09 17.29 8.96
N ALA A 34 21.04 16.60 7.81
CA ALA A 34 19.93 15.73 7.47
C ALA A 34 19.82 14.54 8.44
N HIS A 35 20.94 13.86 8.75
CA HIS A 35 20.97 12.75 9.70
C HIS A 35 20.52 13.16 11.10
N GLU A 36 21.01 14.30 11.62
CA GLU A 36 20.56 14.85 12.91
C GLU A 36 19.04 15.14 12.92
N GLY A 37 18.49 15.56 11.79
CA GLY A 37 17.06 15.82 11.58
C GLY A 37 16.16 14.60 11.82
N MET A 38 16.68 13.39 11.67
CA MET A 38 15.95 12.15 11.96
C MET A 38 15.63 12.00 13.45
N SER A 39 16.43 12.56 14.34
CA SER A 39 16.37 12.29 15.78
C SER A 39 15.90 13.48 16.62
N VAL A 40 15.75 14.65 16.01
CA VAL A 40 15.25 15.84 16.72
C VAL A 40 13.74 15.74 16.95
N PRO A 41 13.22 16.32 18.05
CA PRO A 41 11.78 16.41 18.29
C PRO A 41 11.05 17.02 17.08
N GLY A 42 10.04 16.30 16.59
CA GLY A 42 9.34 16.54 15.34
C GLY A 42 8.16 15.59 15.20
N GLY A 43 7.30 15.80 14.20
CA GLY A 43 6.38 14.76 13.78
C GLY A 43 7.12 13.69 12.97
N ASP A 44 6.59 12.46 12.99
CA ASP A 44 7.19 11.31 12.30
C ASP A 44 7.46 11.59 10.82
N PHE A 45 6.57 12.35 10.18
CA PHE A 45 6.72 12.77 8.79
C PHE A 45 7.98 13.63 8.56
N GLN A 46 8.21 14.65 9.40
CA GLN A 46 9.38 15.53 9.22
C GLN A 46 10.68 14.79 9.52
N GLN A 47 10.68 13.86 10.47
CA GLN A 47 11.84 13.02 10.75
C GLN A 47 12.12 12.07 9.57
N GLN A 48 11.07 11.49 8.97
CA GLN A 48 11.18 10.67 7.78
C GLN A 48 11.77 11.46 6.61
N GLU A 49 11.25 12.66 6.31
CA GLU A 49 11.80 13.53 5.25
C GLU A 49 13.31 13.81 5.44
N CYS A 50 13.75 14.04 6.68
CA CYS A 50 15.16 14.22 6.99
C CYS A 50 15.98 12.95 6.70
N GLY A 51 15.45 11.78 7.06
CA GLY A 51 16.12 10.50 6.79
C GLY A 51 16.21 10.18 5.30
N GLU A 52 15.12 10.41 4.57
CA GLU A 52 15.08 10.24 3.12
C GLU A 52 16.09 11.15 2.42
N LEU A 53 16.13 12.44 2.80
CA LEU A 53 17.11 13.39 2.30
C LEU A 53 18.55 12.96 2.65
N TRP A 54 18.77 12.47 3.87
CA TRP A 54 20.08 11.98 4.29
C TRP A 54 20.57 10.82 3.41
N ALA A 55 19.74 9.78 3.20
CA ALA A 55 20.10 8.66 2.33
C ALA A 55 20.35 9.09 0.88
N GLU A 56 19.57 10.04 0.37
CA GLU A 56 19.78 10.63 -0.96
C GLU A 56 21.14 11.34 -1.06
N LEU A 57 21.48 12.17 -0.08
CA LEU A 57 22.75 12.91 -0.05
C LEU A 57 23.97 11.98 0.08
N VAL A 58 23.88 10.92 0.89
CA VAL A 58 24.94 9.90 1.01
C VAL A 58 25.13 9.14 -0.31
N THR A 59 24.04 8.84 -1.00
CA THR A 59 24.09 8.19 -2.33
C THR A 59 24.74 9.11 -3.36
N ALA A 60 24.32 10.39 -3.40
CA ALA A 60 24.82 11.38 -4.34
C ALA A 60 26.30 11.73 -4.14
N SER A 61 26.82 11.64 -2.91
CA SER A 61 28.24 11.87 -2.62
C SER A 61 29.15 10.72 -3.06
N GLY A 62 28.59 9.58 -3.47
CA GLY A 62 29.35 8.37 -3.81
C GLY A 62 30.00 7.70 -2.60
N ALA A 63 29.51 7.99 -1.39
CA ALA A 63 30.00 7.38 -0.17
C ALA A 63 29.75 5.87 -0.19
N LYS A 64 30.71 5.08 0.31
CA LYS A 64 30.61 3.62 0.39
C LYS A 64 29.44 3.13 1.27
N ASP A 65 28.91 4.01 2.12
CA ASP A 65 27.90 3.68 3.12
C ASP A 65 26.46 3.90 2.63
N ALA A 66 26.24 4.16 1.33
CA ALA A 66 24.91 4.43 0.77
C ALA A 66 23.88 3.32 1.07
N ALA A 67 24.27 2.05 0.92
CA ALA A 67 23.40 0.91 1.24
C ALA A 67 23.06 0.84 2.75
N ALA A 68 24.03 1.13 3.63
CA ALA A 68 23.82 1.15 5.07
C ALA A 68 22.91 2.32 5.50
N ALA A 69 23.07 3.49 4.88
CA ALA A 69 22.19 4.64 5.11
C ALA A 69 20.76 4.35 4.68
N ALA A 70 20.57 3.79 3.48
CA ALA A 70 19.25 3.43 2.98
C ALA A 70 18.57 2.34 3.83
N SER A 71 19.31 1.31 4.27
CA SER A 71 18.82 0.30 5.23
C SER A 71 18.37 0.95 6.54
N THR A 72 19.17 1.86 7.09
CA THR A 72 18.84 2.56 8.35
C THR A 72 17.52 3.35 8.24
N VAL A 73 17.31 4.03 7.11
CA VAL A 73 16.04 4.75 6.85
C VAL A 73 14.89 3.77 6.71
N PHE A 74 15.07 2.69 5.96
CA PHE A 74 14.05 1.65 5.76
C PHE A 74 13.65 0.98 7.09
N ASP A 75 14.61 0.62 7.93
CA ASP A 75 14.34 -0.05 9.22
C ASP A 75 13.44 0.79 10.12
N ARG A 76 13.62 2.11 10.08
CA ARG A 76 12.81 3.07 10.83
C ARG A 76 11.46 3.36 10.16
N TRP A 77 11.45 3.52 8.84
CA TRP A 77 10.25 3.81 8.04
C TRP A 77 10.14 2.82 6.87
N PRO A 78 9.54 1.63 7.09
CA PRO A 78 9.48 0.56 6.09
C PRO A 78 8.39 0.84 5.06
N THR A 79 8.63 1.84 4.21
CA THR A 79 7.75 2.24 3.08
C THR A 79 8.27 1.64 1.78
N ALA A 80 7.41 1.53 0.77
CA ALA A 80 7.78 1.06 -0.55
C ALA A 80 8.88 1.91 -1.18
N ALA A 81 8.83 3.23 -0.96
CA ALA A 81 9.84 4.17 -1.44
C ALA A 81 11.21 3.90 -0.80
N ASN A 82 11.26 3.67 0.52
CA ASN A 82 12.51 3.40 1.23
C ASN A 82 13.08 2.02 0.91
N ALA A 83 12.23 1.01 0.71
CA ALA A 83 12.65 -0.31 0.23
C ALA A 83 13.34 -0.22 -1.15
N ARG A 84 12.77 0.55 -2.10
CA ARG A 84 13.39 0.76 -3.43
C ARG A 84 14.71 1.50 -3.36
N ARG A 85 14.81 2.52 -2.51
CA ARG A 85 16.07 3.26 -2.30
C ARG A 85 17.14 2.31 -1.78
N TRP A 86 16.80 1.45 -0.84
CA TRP A 86 17.71 0.44 -0.32
C TRP A 86 18.10 -0.60 -1.39
N GLU A 87 17.12 -1.14 -2.12
CA GLU A 87 17.35 -2.02 -3.27
C GLU A 87 18.31 -1.41 -4.29
N HIS A 88 18.08 -0.15 -4.68
CA HIS A 88 18.94 0.57 -5.62
C HIS A 88 20.37 0.76 -5.09
N ALA A 89 20.51 1.14 -3.82
CA ALA A 89 21.81 1.38 -3.19
C ALA A 89 22.61 0.09 -2.96
N THR A 90 21.93 -1.02 -2.69
CA THR A 90 22.55 -2.34 -2.51
C THR A 90 22.92 -2.99 -3.85
N GLY A 91 22.14 -2.75 -4.91
CA GLY A 91 22.41 -3.27 -6.24
C GLY A 91 22.37 -4.80 -6.30
N GLY A 92 23.43 -5.43 -6.79
CA GLY A 92 23.47 -6.87 -7.06
C GLY A 92 23.27 -7.76 -5.83
N ASP A 93 23.53 -7.26 -4.63
CA ASP A 93 23.38 -8.01 -3.38
C ASP A 93 21.94 -7.97 -2.83
N TRP A 94 21.03 -7.19 -3.44
CA TRP A 94 19.64 -7.02 -2.98
C TRP A 94 18.89 -8.34 -2.73
N PRO A 95 19.02 -9.39 -3.56
CA PRO A 95 18.35 -10.67 -3.32
C PRO A 95 18.63 -11.28 -1.93
N THR A 96 19.76 -10.97 -1.30
CA THR A 96 20.09 -11.46 0.05
C THR A 96 19.32 -10.73 1.16
N HIS A 97 18.85 -9.51 0.89
CA HIS A 97 18.14 -8.64 1.84
C HIS A 97 16.63 -8.61 1.62
N ARG A 98 16.18 -8.91 0.40
CA ARG A 98 14.78 -8.74 -0.03
C ARG A 98 13.76 -9.40 0.88
N GLU A 99 13.97 -10.64 1.30
CA GLU A 99 13.00 -11.35 2.15
C GLU A 99 12.90 -10.73 3.55
N ALA A 100 14.01 -10.26 4.12
CA ALA A 100 14.00 -9.55 5.40
C ALA A 100 13.27 -8.20 5.28
N ALA A 101 13.43 -7.50 4.14
CA ALA A 101 12.68 -6.28 3.86
C ALA A 101 11.17 -6.56 3.75
N ILE A 102 10.77 -7.60 3.01
CA ILE A 102 9.37 -8.02 2.87
C ILE A 102 8.76 -8.31 4.25
N GLU A 103 9.43 -9.10 5.08
CA GLU A 103 8.98 -9.40 6.44
C GLU A 103 8.74 -8.12 7.25
N ARG A 104 9.70 -7.18 7.20
CA ARG A 104 9.61 -5.91 7.92
C ARG A 104 8.43 -5.05 7.48
N MET A 105 8.04 -5.12 6.21
CA MET A 105 6.95 -4.35 5.63
C MET A 105 5.55 -4.95 5.90
N ARG A 106 5.44 -6.20 6.35
CA ARG A 106 4.12 -6.84 6.63
C ARG A 106 3.25 -6.09 7.64
N GLN A 107 3.86 -5.30 8.50
CA GLN A 107 3.14 -4.41 9.44
C GLN A 107 2.36 -3.30 8.72
N LYS A 108 2.75 -2.97 7.49
CA LYS A 108 2.11 -1.99 6.60
C LYS A 108 1.77 -2.66 5.28
N ALA A 109 0.78 -3.55 5.29
CA ALA A 109 0.40 -4.38 4.14
C ALA A 109 0.35 -3.61 2.81
N TRP A 110 -0.26 -2.43 2.78
CA TRP A 110 -0.37 -1.65 1.56
C TRP A 110 0.99 -1.18 1.00
N GLU A 111 1.98 -0.86 1.85
CA GLU A 111 3.34 -0.52 1.42
C GLU A 111 4.02 -1.74 0.80
N LEU A 112 3.85 -2.91 1.42
CA LEU A 112 4.39 -4.18 0.91
C LEU A 112 3.79 -4.50 -0.46
N ILE A 113 2.47 -4.40 -0.60
CA ILE A 113 1.78 -4.67 -1.87
C ILE A 113 2.21 -3.67 -2.94
N ALA A 114 2.31 -2.38 -2.63
CA ALA A 114 2.79 -1.37 -3.58
C ALA A 114 4.23 -1.67 -4.05
N TYR A 115 5.13 -2.02 -3.11
CA TYR A 115 6.50 -2.42 -3.42
C TYR A 115 6.55 -3.62 -4.39
N LEU A 116 5.81 -4.69 -4.08
CA LEU A 116 5.81 -5.92 -4.88
C LEU A 116 5.19 -5.72 -6.27
N LEU A 117 4.09 -4.97 -6.36
CA LEU A 117 3.40 -4.70 -7.62
C LEU A 117 4.28 -3.94 -8.61
N ASP A 118 5.01 -2.95 -8.12
CA ASP A 118 5.91 -2.17 -8.95
C ASP A 118 7.22 -2.92 -9.27
N ALA A 119 7.64 -3.87 -8.43
CA ALA A 119 8.69 -4.84 -8.76
C ALA A 119 8.23 -5.90 -9.77
N GLY A 120 6.95 -5.89 -10.19
CA GLY A 120 6.37 -6.86 -11.10
C GLY A 120 6.05 -8.21 -10.47
N ASP A 121 6.24 -8.37 -9.15
CA ASP A 121 5.97 -9.61 -8.41
C ASP A 121 4.50 -9.68 -7.97
N VAL A 122 3.61 -9.67 -8.97
CA VAL A 122 2.16 -9.65 -8.78
C VAL A 122 1.68 -10.91 -8.04
N ALA A 123 2.34 -12.05 -8.25
CA ALA A 123 1.99 -13.29 -7.56
C ALA A 123 2.29 -13.22 -6.06
N ARG A 124 3.47 -12.71 -5.68
CA ARG A 124 3.76 -12.52 -4.25
C ARG A 124 2.87 -11.45 -3.63
N ALA A 125 2.60 -10.36 -4.36
CA ALA A 125 1.67 -9.32 -3.89
C ALA A 125 0.29 -9.90 -3.56
N TRP A 126 -0.23 -10.79 -4.42
CA TRP A 126 -1.48 -11.50 -4.16
C TRP A 126 -1.43 -12.33 -2.86
N SER A 127 -0.42 -13.17 -2.70
CA SER A 127 -0.28 -14.02 -1.50
C SER A 127 -0.14 -13.21 -0.21
N GLU A 128 0.66 -12.13 -0.21
CA GLU A 128 0.84 -11.27 0.95
C GLU A 128 -0.43 -10.47 1.28
N ALA A 129 -1.24 -10.11 0.28
CA ALA A 129 -2.50 -9.42 0.50
C ALA A 129 -3.55 -10.33 1.14
N LEU A 130 -3.62 -11.59 0.71
CA LEU A 130 -4.48 -12.60 1.33
C LEU A 130 -4.08 -12.85 2.79
N LEU A 131 -2.78 -13.05 3.04
CA LEU A 131 -2.24 -13.21 4.40
C LEU A 131 -2.61 -12.00 5.28
N ALA A 132 -2.37 -10.78 4.78
CA ALA A 132 -2.72 -9.57 5.52
C ALA A 132 -4.21 -9.47 5.84
N ALA A 133 -5.09 -9.88 4.92
CA ALA A 133 -6.53 -9.91 5.17
C ALA A 133 -6.93 -10.92 6.25
N GLU A 134 -6.36 -12.12 6.25
CA GLU A 134 -6.57 -13.13 7.29
C GLU A 134 -6.16 -12.61 8.67
N GLU A 135 -5.12 -11.78 8.73
CA GLU A 135 -4.61 -11.18 9.97
C GLU A 135 -5.30 -9.85 10.35
N GLY A 136 -6.40 -9.49 9.68
CA GLY A 136 -7.19 -8.29 9.95
C GLY A 136 -6.56 -6.98 9.47
N ARG A 137 -5.51 -7.04 8.65
CA ARG A 137 -4.81 -5.90 8.03
C ARG A 137 -5.14 -5.79 6.54
N SER A 138 -6.42 -6.00 6.21
CA SER A 138 -6.89 -5.99 4.82
C SER A 138 -6.64 -4.66 4.13
N LEU A 139 -6.47 -4.71 2.81
CA LEU A 139 -6.34 -3.53 1.96
C LEU A 139 -7.67 -2.77 1.86
N LEU A 140 -7.58 -1.51 1.45
CA LEU A 140 -8.76 -0.74 1.05
C LEU A 140 -9.35 -1.33 -0.24
N ALA A 141 -10.65 -1.08 -0.47
CA ALA A 141 -11.36 -1.65 -1.61
C ALA A 141 -10.73 -1.26 -2.96
N GLU A 142 -10.24 -0.02 -3.10
CA GLU A 142 -9.59 0.46 -4.32
C GLU A 142 -8.24 -0.22 -4.57
N GLN A 143 -7.52 -0.58 -3.49
CA GLN A 143 -6.25 -1.32 -3.57
C GLN A 143 -6.50 -2.77 -3.97
N TRP A 144 -7.54 -3.38 -3.42
CA TRP A 144 -8.01 -4.70 -3.87
C TRP A 144 -8.45 -4.69 -5.34
N ASP A 145 -9.16 -3.66 -5.79
CA ASP A 145 -9.61 -3.54 -7.18
C ASP A 145 -8.39 -3.50 -8.16
N ASP A 146 -7.32 -2.75 -7.85
CA ASP A 146 -6.09 -2.74 -8.66
C ASP A 146 -5.37 -4.11 -8.64
N LEU A 147 -5.22 -4.69 -7.45
CA LEU A 147 -4.54 -5.98 -7.30
C LEU A 147 -5.29 -7.11 -8.03
N VAL A 148 -6.62 -7.16 -7.94
CA VAL A 148 -7.48 -8.09 -8.69
C VAL A 148 -7.28 -7.91 -10.19
N ALA A 149 -7.29 -6.66 -10.68
CA ALA A 149 -7.14 -6.40 -12.11
C ALA A 149 -5.78 -6.86 -12.66
N ARG A 150 -4.72 -6.78 -11.85
CA ARG A 150 -3.38 -7.28 -12.21
C ARG A 150 -3.29 -8.80 -12.10
N TYR A 151 -3.75 -9.39 -10.98
CA TYR A 151 -3.63 -10.82 -10.72
C TYR A 151 -4.56 -11.69 -11.57
N ALA A 152 -5.70 -11.15 -12.03
CA ALA A 152 -6.60 -11.84 -12.95
C ALA A 152 -5.94 -12.24 -14.28
N LYS A 153 -4.81 -11.59 -14.65
CA LYS A 153 -4.00 -11.97 -15.82
C LYS A 153 -3.16 -13.23 -15.59
N ILE A 154 -2.91 -13.58 -14.33
CA ILE A 154 -2.16 -14.77 -13.91
C ILE A 154 -3.15 -15.90 -13.64
N ASP A 155 -4.13 -15.65 -12.76
CA ASP A 155 -5.18 -16.60 -12.42
C ASP A 155 -6.54 -15.89 -12.33
N PRO A 156 -7.34 -15.92 -13.41
CA PRO A 156 -8.65 -15.27 -13.45
C PRO A 156 -9.70 -15.97 -12.58
N VAL A 157 -9.48 -17.23 -12.16
CA VAL A 157 -10.41 -17.97 -11.29
C VAL A 157 -10.17 -17.61 -9.83
N ALA A 158 -8.91 -17.49 -9.42
CA ALA A 158 -8.53 -17.18 -8.04
C ALA A 158 -9.02 -15.81 -7.55
N VAL A 159 -9.26 -14.85 -8.45
CA VAL A 159 -9.76 -13.51 -8.06
C VAL A 159 -11.25 -13.48 -7.73
N LEU A 160 -12.04 -14.45 -8.22
CA LEU A 160 -13.51 -14.40 -8.11
C LEU A 160 -14.01 -14.42 -6.65
N PRO A 161 -13.46 -15.24 -5.73
CA PRO A 161 -13.83 -15.21 -4.32
C PRO A 161 -13.54 -13.87 -3.65
N VAL A 162 -12.41 -13.22 -3.97
CA VAL A 162 -12.07 -11.90 -3.43
C VAL A 162 -13.04 -10.84 -3.96
N MET A 163 -13.37 -10.87 -5.25
CA MET A 163 -14.38 -9.97 -5.82
C MET A 163 -15.75 -10.12 -5.15
N ALA A 164 -16.16 -11.36 -4.82
CA ALA A 164 -17.38 -11.63 -4.06
C ALA A 164 -17.31 -11.08 -2.63
N GLN A 165 -16.18 -11.28 -1.93
CA GLN A 165 -15.97 -10.74 -0.59
C GLN A 165 -16.09 -9.20 -0.56
N LEU A 166 -15.52 -8.49 -1.54
CA LEU A 166 -15.65 -7.02 -1.63
C LEU A 166 -17.09 -6.54 -1.83
N ILE A 167 -17.95 -7.36 -2.42
CA ILE A 167 -19.39 -7.08 -2.52
C ILE A 167 -20.04 -7.26 -1.15
N ASP A 168 -19.73 -8.37 -0.46
CA ASP A 168 -20.24 -8.67 0.87
C ASP A 168 -19.84 -7.58 1.89
N ASP A 169 -18.57 -7.21 1.94
CA ASP A 169 -18.02 -6.15 2.81
C ASP A 169 -18.77 -4.83 2.61
N ARG A 170 -19.08 -4.49 1.36
CA ARG A 170 -19.83 -3.28 1.03
C ARG A 170 -21.28 -3.34 1.49
N LEU A 171 -21.88 -4.52 1.57
CA LEU A 171 -23.29 -4.74 1.94
C LEU A 171 -23.51 -4.97 3.43
N VAL A 172 -22.43 -5.13 4.22
CA VAL A 172 -22.46 -5.14 5.69
C VAL A 172 -23.23 -3.92 6.20
N GLU A 173 -22.90 -2.73 5.68
CA GLU A 173 -23.68 -1.52 5.96
C GLU A 173 -25.04 -1.57 5.27
N ALA A 174 -26.12 -1.57 6.05
CA ALA A 174 -27.49 -1.52 5.57
C ALA A 174 -27.89 -0.10 5.08
N ASN A 175 -27.18 0.41 4.08
CA ASN A 175 -27.31 1.78 3.60
C ASN A 175 -27.61 1.83 2.10
N THR A 176 -28.72 2.44 1.70
CA THR A 176 -29.12 2.55 0.29
C THR A 176 -28.10 3.28 -0.59
N ARG A 177 -27.27 4.14 -0.01
CA ARG A 177 -26.19 4.86 -0.72
C ARG A 177 -25.09 3.93 -1.23
N VAL A 178 -24.88 2.77 -0.61
CA VAL A 178 -23.80 1.84 -1.02
C VAL A 178 -24.21 0.91 -2.16
N TYR A 179 -25.52 0.70 -2.36
CA TYR A 179 -26.07 -0.28 -3.31
C TYR A 179 -25.64 -0.06 -4.77
N PRO A 180 -25.60 1.18 -5.32
CA PRO A 180 -25.13 1.36 -6.69
C PRO A 180 -23.68 0.85 -6.90
N GLY A 181 -22.81 1.06 -5.92
CA GLY A 181 -21.43 0.55 -5.97
C GLY A 181 -21.36 -0.97 -5.82
N ALA A 182 -22.22 -1.56 -4.99
CA ALA A 182 -22.30 -3.02 -4.83
C ALA A 182 -22.77 -3.69 -6.12
N VAL A 183 -23.85 -3.18 -6.72
CA VAL A 183 -24.37 -3.69 -8.00
C VAL A 183 -23.37 -3.51 -9.15
N ARG A 184 -22.58 -2.44 -9.15
CA ARG A 184 -21.46 -2.30 -10.09
C ARG A 184 -20.46 -3.45 -9.92
N ARG A 185 -20.04 -3.76 -8.70
CA ARG A 185 -19.12 -4.88 -8.43
C ARG A 185 -19.73 -6.24 -8.78
N MET A 186 -21.02 -6.46 -8.56
CA MET A 186 -21.74 -7.68 -9.01
C MET A 186 -21.65 -7.87 -10.54
N ARG A 187 -21.83 -6.78 -11.30
CA ARG A 187 -21.67 -6.83 -12.76
C ARG A 187 -20.24 -7.16 -13.18
N GLU A 188 -19.25 -6.57 -12.53
CA GLU A 188 -17.85 -6.87 -12.82
C GLU A 188 -17.49 -8.32 -12.43
N LEU A 189 -17.99 -8.83 -11.30
CA LEU A 189 -17.84 -10.25 -10.93
C LEU A 189 -18.43 -11.16 -12.00
N ARG A 190 -19.66 -10.88 -12.47
CA ARG A 190 -20.29 -11.68 -13.53
C ARG A 190 -19.47 -11.69 -14.83
N LYS A 191 -18.89 -10.54 -15.21
CA LYS A 191 -18.02 -10.45 -16.39
C LYS A 191 -16.72 -11.23 -16.18
N ALA A 192 -16.08 -11.07 -15.03
CA ALA A 192 -14.84 -11.75 -14.69
C ALA A 192 -15.04 -13.27 -14.67
N ALA A 193 -16.12 -13.74 -14.04
CA ALA A 193 -16.47 -15.15 -13.98
C ALA A 193 -16.72 -15.74 -15.38
N LEU A 194 -17.41 -15.00 -16.27
CA LEU A 194 -17.58 -15.41 -17.66
C LEU A 194 -16.23 -15.50 -18.39
N ALA A 195 -15.37 -14.48 -18.25
CA ALA A 195 -14.05 -14.45 -18.88
C ALA A 195 -13.12 -15.55 -18.35
N ALA A 196 -13.28 -15.94 -17.08
CA ALA A 196 -12.55 -17.03 -16.45
C ALA A 196 -13.12 -18.42 -16.81
N GLY A 197 -14.19 -18.51 -17.61
CA GLY A 197 -14.84 -19.78 -17.95
C GLY A 197 -15.63 -20.42 -16.80
N ARG A 198 -15.98 -19.64 -15.78
CA ARG A 198 -16.72 -20.06 -14.56
C ARG A 198 -18.00 -19.24 -14.34
N PRO A 199 -18.86 -19.05 -15.35
CA PRO A 199 -20.07 -18.22 -15.21
C PRO A 199 -21.01 -18.69 -14.08
N GLU A 200 -21.01 -19.98 -13.76
CA GLU A 200 -21.77 -20.57 -12.66
C GLU A 200 -21.39 -19.98 -11.30
N PHE A 201 -20.12 -19.64 -11.07
CA PHE A 201 -19.66 -19.03 -9.81
C PHE A 201 -20.42 -17.73 -9.51
N ALA A 202 -20.50 -16.84 -10.50
CA ALA A 202 -21.23 -15.59 -10.33
C ALA A 202 -22.75 -15.82 -10.23
N GLY A 203 -23.29 -16.78 -10.99
CA GLY A 203 -24.72 -17.12 -10.95
C GLY A 203 -25.16 -17.62 -9.57
N GLU A 204 -24.41 -18.57 -9.01
CA GLU A 204 -24.67 -19.14 -7.68
C GLU A 204 -24.52 -18.08 -6.58
N TYR A 205 -23.42 -17.32 -6.58
CA TYR A 205 -23.18 -16.26 -5.60
C TYR A 205 -24.29 -15.20 -5.63
N LEU A 206 -24.70 -14.73 -6.81
CA LEU A 206 -25.74 -13.71 -6.93
C LEU A 206 -27.12 -14.25 -6.50
N ALA A 207 -27.45 -15.51 -6.82
CA ALA A 207 -28.68 -16.14 -6.35
C ALA A 207 -28.70 -16.25 -4.83
N GLU A 208 -27.59 -16.66 -4.20
CA GLU A 208 -27.44 -16.69 -2.76
C GLU A 208 -27.59 -15.29 -2.15
N LEU A 209 -26.96 -14.28 -2.75
CA LEU A 209 -27.03 -12.89 -2.30
C LEU A 209 -28.47 -12.36 -2.30
N ARG A 210 -29.26 -12.69 -3.33
CA ARG A 210 -30.69 -12.34 -3.42
C ARG A 210 -31.50 -13.01 -2.32
N ALA A 211 -31.25 -14.30 -2.06
CA ALA A 211 -31.92 -15.02 -0.99
C ALA A 211 -31.60 -14.41 0.39
N ARG A 212 -30.30 -14.14 0.64
CA ARG A 212 -29.79 -13.55 1.89
C ARG A 212 -30.39 -12.17 2.16
N TYR A 213 -30.50 -11.33 1.14
CA TYR A 213 -31.02 -9.96 1.25
C TYR A 213 -32.45 -9.77 0.72
N ALA A 214 -33.27 -10.83 0.66
CA ALA A 214 -34.65 -10.76 0.16
C ALA A 214 -35.51 -9.70 0.87
N ARG A 215 -35.21 -9.39 2.14
CA ARG A 215 -35.88 -8.36 2.95
C ARG A 215 -35.40 -6.93 2.69
N ARG A 216 -34.49 -6.70 1.73
CA ARG A 216 -33.99 -5.37 1.31
C ARG A 216 -34.53 -5.05 -0.09
N PRO A 217 -35.81 -4.67 -0.25
CA PRO A 217 -36.43 -4.50 -1.58
C PRO A 217 -35.73 -3.46 -2.45
N ALA A 218 -35.15 -2.42 -1.86
CA ALA A 218 -34.37 -1.42 -2.59
C ALA A 218 -33.08 -1.99 -3.21
N LEU A 219 -32.43 -2.96 -2.55
CA LEU A 219 -31.27 -3.66 -3.12
C LEU A 219 -31.71 -4.59 -4.25
N ILE A 220 -32.75 -5.39 -4.02
CA ILE A 220 -33.32 -6.31 -5.01
C ILE A 220 -33.73 -5.57 -6.29
N ALA A 221 -34.44 -4.44 -6.16
CA ALA A 221 -34.81 -3.61 -7.31
C ALA A 221 -33.60 -3.09 -8.11
N LYS A 222 -32.47 -2.81 -7.44
CA LYS A 222 -31.23 -2.39 -8.12
C LYS A 222 -30.54 -3.56 -8.82
N MET A 223 -30.56 -4.75 -8.21
CA MET A 223 -30.07 -5.98 -8.81
C MET A 223 -30.87 -6.32 -10.08
N ASP A 224 -32.21 -6.30 -9.99
CA ASP A 224 -33.13 -6.53 -11.11
C ASP A 224 -32.88 -5.55 -12.27
N ALA A 225 -32.78 -4.25 -11.96
CA ALA A 225 -32.52 -3.21 -12.95
C ALA A 225 -31.17 -3.42 -13.67
N ALA A 226 -30.16 -3.94 -12.96
CA ALA A 226 -28.84 -4.23 -13.50
C ALA A 226 -28.73 -5.64 -14.12
N ARG A 227 -29.79 -6.46 -14.04
CA ARG A 227 -29.83 -7.85 -14.49
C ARG A 227 -28.75 -8.71 -13.81
N VAL A 228 -28.57 -8.51 -12.51
CA VAL A 228 -27.69 -9.30 -11.62
C VAL A 228 -28.47 -9.84 -10.42
#